data_AF-A0A938UMH0-F1
#
_entry.id   AF-A0A938UMH0-F1
#
_cell.length_a   1.000
_cell.length_b   1.000
_cell.length_c   1.000
_cell.angle_alpha   90.00
_cell.angle_beta   90.00
_cell.angle_gamma   90.00
#
_symmetry.space_group_name_H-M   'P 1'
#
loop_
_entity.id
_entity.type
_entity.pdbx_description
1 polymer ?
#
loop_
_entity_poly.entity_id
_entity_poly.type
_entity_poly.pdbx_seq_one_letter_code
_entity_poly.pdbx_strand_id
1 'polypeptide(L)'
;MNLAEFRSWSKPQLADALAAGHALAPGDLAGWQYQGISLGLPRWVERLTWSVFVKAFAADGDRVVGWNVRIVQGDDRLLEADAQLVLRSRAGKPWEFGHFHVTQLDEWQRTRARLRRPCGPGVMLDYVHPRNAAVDPTRLVRDPLVALRPNDPTLLLGVSLVEVAGRHWPTGSWFVLQRWRPLPPHCSDP
;
A
#
# COMPACT_ATOMS: atom_id res chain seq x y z
N MET A 1 14.06 -4.67 -11.75
CA MET A 1 12.69 -5.07 -11.40
C MET A 1 11.77 -3.89 -11.57
N ASN A 2 10.85 -3.97 -12.54
CA ASN A 2 9.75 -3.03 -12.69
C ASN A 2 8.43 -3.63 -12.14
N LEU A 3 7.37 -2.82 -12.00
CA LEU A 3 6.07 -3.28 -11.50
C LEU A 3 5.49 -4.45 -12.32
N ALA A 4 5.64 -4.42 -13.64
CA ALA A 4 5.04 -5.41 -14.54
C ALA A 4 5.59 -6.83 -14.33
N GLU A 5 6.86 -6.98 -13.95
CA GLU A 5 7.48 -8.30 -13.67
C GLU A 5 6.70 -9.09 -12.59
N PHE A 6 6.19 -8.41 -11.56
CA PHE A 6 5.49 -9.05 -10.44
C PHE A 6 4.13 -9.63 -10.82
N ARG A 7 3.54 -9.24 -11.96
CA ARG A 7 2.28 -9.84 -12.45
C ARG A 7 2.45 -11.30 -12.84
N SER A 8 3.67 -11.72 -13.17
CA SER A 8 3.98 -13.11 -13.49
C SER A 8 4.20 -13.97 -12.24
N TRP A 9 4.33 -13.36 -11.06
CA TRP A 9 4.61 -14.08 -9.83
C TRP A 9 3.37 -14.78 -9.30
N SER A 10 3.57 -16.02 -8.85
CA SER A 10 2.58 -16.80 -8.16
C SER A 10 2.38 -16.32 -6.72
N LYS A 11 1.23 -16.64 -6.12
CA LYS A 11 0.96 -16.32 -4.70
C LYS A 11 2.02 -16.91 -3.73
N PRO A 12 2.56 -18.13 -3.95
CA PRO A 12 3.70 -18.62 -3.17
C PRO A 12 4.95 -17.75 -3.31
N GLN A 13 5.35 -17.37 -4.52
CA GLN A 13 6.52 -16.49 -4.72
C GLN A 13 6.36 -15.13 -4.02
N LEU A 14 5.15 -14.56 -4.07
CA LEU A 14 4.84 -13.32 -3.35
C LEU A 14 4.89 -13.54 -1.83
N ALA A 15 4.44 -14.68 -1.33
CA ALA A 15 4.52 -15.01 0.09
C ALA A 15 5.97 -15.20 0.56
N ASP A 16 6.80 -15.88 -0.22
CA ASP A 16 8.21 -16.09 0.08
C ASP A 16 8.97 -14.76 0.08
N ALA A 17 8.69 -13.88 -0.89
CA ALA A 17 9.29 -12.55 -0.94
C ALA A 17 8.83 -11.64 0.19
N LEU A 18 7.55 -11.71 0.61
CA LEU A 18 7.08 -10.98 1.78
C LEU A 18 7.75 -11.47 3.07
N ALA A 19 7.95 -12.78 3.20
CA ALA A 19 8.63 -13.39 4.34
C ALA A 19 10.12 -13.02 4.39
N ALA A 20 10.78 -12.98 3.23
CA ALA A 20 12.18 -12.59 3.07
C ALA A 20 12.41 -11.07 2.99
N GLY A 21 11.34 -10.28 3.08
CA GLY A 21 11.37 -8.82 2.94
C GLY A 21 12.33 -8.14 3.92
N HIS A 22 12.79 -6.96 3.53
CA HIS A 22 13.77 -6.18 4.26
C HIS A 22 13.13 -5.07 5.10
N ALA A 23 13.87 -4.67 6.14
CA ALA A 23 13.53 -3.60 7.04
C ALA A 23 13.10 -2.33 6.29
N LEU A 24 12.02 -1.73 6.78
CA LEU A 24 11.45 -0.50 6.26
C LEU A 24 10.98 0.34 7.45
N ALA A 25 11.48 1.56 7.59
CA ALA A 25 11.01 2.47 8.63
C ALA A 25 9.86 3.35 8.10
N PRO A 26 8.86 3.71 8.95
CA PRO A 26 7.79 4.63 8.54
C PRO A 26 8.33 5.93 7.95
N GLY A 27 9.39 6.50 8.55
CA GLY A 27 10.04 7.73 8.10
C GLY A 27 10.61 7.66 6.68
N ASP A 28 10.98 6.46 6.20
CA ASP A 28 11.50 6.27 4.84
C ASP A 28 10.43 6.50 3.76
N LEU A 29 9.15 6.44 4.14
CA LEU A 29 8.01 6.61 3.25
C LEU A 29 7.54 8.07 3.21
N ALA A 30 7.73 8.82 4.29
CA ALA A 30 7.19 10.17 4.44
C ALA A 30 7.69 11.11 3.34
N GLY A 31 6.79 11.95 2.82
CA GLY A 31 7.10 12.92 1.76
C GLY A 31 7.10 12.31 0.36
N TRP A 32 6.60 11.09 0.17
CA TRP A 32 6.56 10.43 -1.14
C TRP A 32 5.16 9.94 -1.52
N GLN A 33 4.91 9.93 -2.83
CA GLN A 33 3.85 9.17 -3.48
C GLN A 33 4.44 7.92 -4.13
N TYR A 34 3.71 6.82 -3.98
CA TYR A 34 4.03 5.54 -4.57
C TYR A 34 2.95 5.14 -5.56
N GLN A 35 3.36 4.77 -6.77
CA GLN A 35 2.50 4.06 -7.71
C GLN A 35 2.45 2.60 -7.32
N GLY A 36 1.27 2.01 -7.30
CA GLY A 36 1.08 0.63 -6.94
C GLY A 36 0.32 -0.15 -7.98
N ILE A 37 0.54 -1.46 -8.02
CA ILE A 37 -0.31 -2.38 -8.75
C ILE A 37 -0.90 -3.46 -7.86
N SER A 38 -2.15 -3.84 -8.14
CA SER A 38 -2.81 -4.97 -7.50
C SER A 38 -2.37 -6.27 -8.18
N LEU A 39 -1.98 -7.26 -7.38
CA LEU A 39 -1.52 -8.57 -7.81
C LEU A 39 -2.53 -9.64 -7.34
N GLY A 40 -2.95 -10.51 -8.25
CA GLY A 40 -3.81 -11.65 -7.92
C GLY A 40 -5.31 -11.42 -8.06
N LEU A 41 -5.73 -10.41 -8.82
CA LEU A 41 -7.09 -10.37 -9.37
C LEU A 41 -7.22 -11.52 -10.40
N PRO A 42 -8.38 -12.19 -10.52
CA PRO A 42 -8.58 -13.15 -11.60
C PRO A 42 -8.28 -12.49 -12.95
N ARG A 43 -7.62 -13.19 -13.89
CA ARG A 43 -7.19 -12.63 -15.20
C ARG A 43 -8.32 -11.94 -16.00
N TRP A 44 -9.58 -12.34 -15.79
CA TRP A 44 -10.75 -11.71 -16.40
C TRP A 44 -11.18 -10.40 -15.70
N VAL A 45 -10.81 -10.21 -14.42
CA VAL A 45 -10.99 -8.97 -13.64
C VAL A 45 -9.82 -8.01 -13.85
N GLU A 46 -8.59 -8.49 -14.10
CA GLU A 46 -7.41 -7.64 -14.34
C GLU A 46 -7.54 -6.70 -15.55
N ARG A 47 -8.39 -7.05 -16.54
CA ARG A 47 -8.69 -6.18 -17.70
C ARG A 47 -9.65 -5.04 -17.39
N LEU A 48 -10.27 -5.04 -16.21
CA LEU A 48 -11.25 -4.05 -15.78
C LEU A 48 -10.75 -3.34 -14.49
N THR A 49 -10.03 -2.24 -14.73
CA THR A 49 -10.11 -0.98 -13.98
C THR A 49 -9.60 -0.83 -12.53
N TRP A 50 -8.97 -1.84 -11.89
CA TRP A 50 -8.39 -1.67 -10.54
C TRP A 50 -6.91 -2.04 -10.38
N SER A 51 -6.20 -2.18 -11.49
CA SER A 51 -4.84 -2.72 -11.50
C SER A 51 -3.78 -1.73 -11.03
N VAL A 52 -3.99 -0.41 -11.17
CA VAL A 52 -3.02 0.63 -10.79
C VAL A 52 -3.63 1.61 -9.78
N PHE A 53 -2.88 2.02 -8.79
CA PHE A 53 -3.31 2.98 -7.77
C PHE A 53 -2.14 3.84 -7.28
N VAL A 54 -2.41 4.89 -6.52
CA VAL A 54 -1.37 5.69 -5.87
C VAL A 54 -1.62 5.70 -4.37
N LYS A 55 -0.56 5.51 -3.58
CA LYS A 55 -0.54 5.75 -2.14
C LYS A 55 0.35 6.95 -1.84
N ALA A 56 -0.12 7.86 -1.01
CA ALA A 56 0.63 9.01 -0.50
C ALA A 56 1.00 8.77 0.96
N PHE A 57 2.18 9.24 1.37
CA PHE A 57 2.70 9.11 2.72
C PHE A 57 3.20 10.46 3.20
N ALA A 58 2.67 10.93 4.32
CA ALA A 58 2.98 12.23 4.92
C ALA A 58 3.48 12.06 6.35
N ALA A 59 4.38 12.95 6.75
CA ALA A 59 4.72 13.11 8.15
C ALA A 59 3.55 13.78 8.90
N ASP A 60 3.26 13.30 10.10
CA ASP A 60 2.26 13.84 11.01
C ASP A 60 2.87 13.87 12.42
N GLY A 61 3.54 14.98 12.73
CA GLY A 61 4.37 15.10 13.93
C GLY A 61 5.51 14.08 13.94
N ASP A 62 5.51 13.20 14.95
CA ASP A 62 6.45 12.08 15.10
C ASP A 62 6.02 10.80 14.37
N ARG A 63 4.86 10.83 13.71
CA ARG A 63 4.25 9.69 13.02
C ARG A 63 4.26 9.85 11.51
N VAL A 64 3.89 8.78 10.83
CA VAL A 64 3.60 8.79 9.40
C VAL A 64 2.18 8.29 9.17
N VAL A 65 1.45 9.04 8.37
CA VAL A 65 0.11 8.70 7.89
C VAL A 65 0.14 8.56 6.38
N GLY A 66 -0.89 7.94 5.81
CA GLY A 66 -1.03 7.88 4.38
C GLY A 66 -2.46 7.65 3.93
N TRP A 67 -2.66 7.73 2.62
CA TRP A 67 -3.96 7.54 1.99
C TRP A 67 -3.79 7.05 0.56
N ASN A 68 -4.85 6.51 -0.01
CA ASN A 68 -4.91 6.18 -1.43
C ASN A 68 -5.43 7.39 -2.21
N VAL A 69 -4.91 7.60 -3.41
CA VAL A 69 -5.37 8.63 -4.35
C VAL A 69 -5.98 7.93 -5.56
N ARG A 70 -7.20 8.34 -5.93
CA ARG A 70 -7.87 7.82 -7.14
C ARG A 70 -7.14 8.33 -8.37
N ILE A 71 -6.93 7.45 -9.34
CA ILE A 71 -6.42 7.81 -10.67
C ILE A 71 -7.47 7.52 -11.75
N VAL A 72 -7.30 8.13 -12.92
CA VAL A 72 -8.03 7.76 -14.14
C VAL A 72 -7.49 6.41 -14.62
N GLN A 73 -8.40 5.47 -14.90
CA GLN A 73 -8.09 4.10 -15.30
C GLN A 73 -8.38 3.91 -16.79
N GLY A 74 -7.84 2.85 -17.41
CA GLY A 74 -8.23 2.42 -18.75
C GLY A 74 -7.15 2.55 -19.83
N ASP A 75 -5.89 2.75 -19.43
CA ASP A 75 -4.75 2.72 -20.35
C ASP A 75 -3.74 1.66 -19.87
N ASP A 76 -3.36 0.73 -20.74
CA ASP A 76 -2.38 -0.32 -20.44
C ASP A 76 -0.97 0.26 -20.19
N ARG A 77 -0.68 1.45 -20.71
CA ARG A 77 0.57 2.19 -20.44
C ARG A 77 0.71 2.60 -18.98
N LEU A 78 -0.35 2.56 -18.17
CA LEU A 78 -0.28 2.84 -16.73
C LEU A 78 0.62 1.85 -15.96
N LEU A 79 1.07 0.78 -16.60
CA LEU A 79 2.00 -0.22 -16.04
C LEU A 79 3.46 0.06 -16.40
N GLU A 80 3.72 1.00 -17.30
CA GLU A 80 5.07 1.42 -17.68
C GLU A 80 5.71 2.24 -16.55
N ALA A 81 7.03 2.18 -16.42
CA ALA A 81 7.74 2.81 -15.31
C ALA A 81 7.68 4.35 -15.34
N ASP A 82 7.48 4.92 -16.53
CA ASP A 82 7.37 6.36 -16.82
C ASP A 82 5.93 6.81 -17.09
N ALA A 83 4.95 5.96 -16.76
CA ALA A 83 3.54 6.26 -16.94
C ALA A 83 3.13 7.58 -16.29
N GLN A 84 2.53 8.46 -17.08
CA GLN A 84 1.96 9.72 -16.59
C GLN A 84 0.59 9.46 -15.99
N LEU A 85 0.54 9.14 -14.69
CA LEU A 85 -0.72 8.89 -13.99
C LEU A 85 -1.51 10.19 -13.82
N VAL A 86 -2.76 10.20 -14.30
CA VAL A 86 -3.70 11.30 -14.08
C VAL A 86 -4.47 11.05 -12.78
N LEU A 87 -4.20 11.85 -11.75
CA LEU A 87 -4.95 11.82 -10.50
C LEU A 87 -6.37 12.34 -10.73
N ARG A 88 -7.38 11.64 -10.22
CA ARG A 88 -8.74 12.17 -10.18
C ARG A 88 -8.84 13.25 -9.11
N SER A 89 -9.60 14.28 -9.41
CA SER A 89 -9.89 15.36 -8.47
C SER A 89 -11.34 15.31 -7.98
N ARG A 90 -11.57 15.83 -6.78
CA ARG A 90 -12.88 16.11 -6.19
C ARG A 90 -12.80 17.47 -5.52
N ALA A 91 -13.65 18.41 -5.93
CA ALA A 91 -13.63 19.80 -5.48
C ALA A 91 -12.23 20.48 -5.62
N GLY A 92 -11.57 20.26 -6.76
CA GLY A 92 -10.27 20.87 -7.07
C GLY A 92 -9.06 20.25 -6.35
N LYS A 93 -9.25 19.29 -5.45
CA LYS A 93 -8.18 18.56 -4.75
C LYS A 93 -8.07 17.12 -5.25
N PRO A 94 -6.92 16.44 -5.11
CA PRO A 94 -6.82 15.01 -5.35
C PRO A 94 -7.91 14.25 -4.59
N TRP A 95 -8.50 13.23 -5.20
CA TRP A 95 -9.53 12.42 -4.56
C TRP A 95 -8.88 11.34 -3.69
N GLU A 96 -8.82 11.63 -2.40
CA GLU A 96 -8.22 10.80 -1.36
C GLU A 96 -9.24 9.86 -0.72
N PHE A 97 -8.80 8.66 -0.33
CA PHE A 97 -9.65 7.67 0.35
C PHE A 97 -8.81 6.60 1.08
N GLY A 98 -9.43 5.88 2.02
CA GLY A 98 -8.79 4.78 2.75
C GLY A 98 -7.50 5.24 3.43
N HIS A 99 -7.64 6.16 4.38
CA HIS A 99 -6.51 6.68 5.15
C HIS A 99 -6.00 5.64 6.13
N PHE A 100 -4.71 5.68 6.44
CA PHE A 100 -4.07 4.71 7.32
C PHE A 100 -2.94 5.34 8.13
N HIS A 101 -2.68 4.76 9.30
CA HIS A 101 -1.44 4.98 10.03
C HIS A 101 -0.35 4.05 9.50
N VAL A 102 0.89 4.51 9.51
CA VAL A 102 2.07 3.70 9.23
C VAL A 102 2.81 3.45 10.52
N THR A 103 2.81 2.20 10.97
CA THR A 103 3.46 1.79 12.23
C THR A 103 4.53 0.76 11.94
N GLN A 104 5.61 0.73 12.73
CA GLN A 104 6.54 -0.38 12.68
C GLN A 104 5.80 -1.71 12.91
N LEU A 105 6.09 -2.72 12.10
CA LEU A 105 5.32 -3.96 12.10
C LEU A 105 5.45 -4.71 13.44
N ASP A 106 6.64 -4.73 14.02
CA ASP A 106 6.91 -5.36 15.31
C ASP A 106 6.21 -4.66 16.48
N GLU A 107 6.19 -3.32 16.47
CA GLU A 107 5.42 -2.50 17.40
C GLU A 107 3.92 -2.77 17.28
N TRP A 108 3.40 -2.79 16.06
CA TRP A 108 2.00 -3.10 15.81
C TRP A 108 1.64 -4.51 16.31
N GLN A 109 2.50 -5.50 16.09
CA GLN A 109 2.31 -6.88 16.56
C GLN A 109 2.45 -7.05 18.09
N ARG A 110 3.08 -6.11 18.81
CA ARG A 110 3.15 -6.15 20.28
C ARG A 110 1.81 -5.85 20.94
N THR A 111 0.96 -5.06 20.27
CA THR A 111 -0.33 -4.60 20.82
C THR A 111 -1.53 -5.33 20.19
N ARG A 112 -1.31 -6.18 19.19
CA ARG A 112 -2.34 -6.88 18.41
C ARG A 112 -2.02 -8.37 18.25
N ALA A 113 -2.98 -9.12 17.73
CA ALA A 113 -2.75 -10.52 17.38
C ALA A 113 -1.64 -10.62 16.31
N ARG A 114 -0.70 -11.57 16.49
CA ARG A 114 0.35 -11.81 15.50
C ARG A 114 -0.23 -12.12 14.13
N LEU A 115 0.49 -11.71 13.09
CA LEU A 115 0.16 -12.12 11.74
C LEU A 115 0.27 -13.65 11.63
N ARG A 116 -0.71 -14.27 10.97
CA ARG A 116 -0.71 -15.71 10.70
C ARG A 116 0.25 -16.11 9.58
N ARG A 117 0.78 -15.12 8.84
CA ARG A 117 1.69 -15.31 7.72
C ARG A 117 3.08 -14.77 8.11
N PRO A 118 4.17 -15.46 7.79
CA PRO A 118 5.51 -14.92 7.89
C PRO A 118 5.63 -13.62 7.09
N CYS A 119 6.27 -12.62 7.68
CA CYS A 119 6.50 -11.32 7.07
C CYS A 119 7.84 -10.81 7.62
N GLY A 120 8.68 -10.27 6.74
CA GLY A 120 9.95 -9.65 7.12
C GLY A 120 9.74 -8.42 8.01
N PRO A 121 10.82 -7.86 8.57
CA PRO A 121 10.75 -6.60 9.28
C PRO A 121 10.29 -5.51 8.32
N GLY A 122 9.18 -4.83 8.63
CA GLY A 122 8.59 -3.83 7.74
C GLY A 122 7.63 -2.94 8.51
N VAL A 123 6.65 -2.38 7.81
CA VAL A 123 5.61 -1.55 8.41
C VAL A 123 4.23 -2.19 8.26
N MET A 124 3.30 -1.74 9.10
CA MET A 124 1.88 -2.00 8.97
C MET A 124 1.18 -0.74 8.47
N LEU A 125 0.34 -0.87 7.43
CA LEU A 125 -0.67 0.14 7.09
C LEU A 125 -1.97 -0.21 7.82
N ASP A 126 -2.31 0.56 8.84
CA ASP A 126 -3.50 0.36 9.67
C ASP A 126 -4.59 1.37 9.29
N TYR A 127 -5.66 0.89 8.64
CA TYR A 127 -6.76 1.72 8.15
C TYR A 127 -7.77 2.13 9.23
N VAL A 128 -7.54 1.80 10.51
CA VAL A 128 -8.28 2.39 11.62
C VAL A 128 -7.82 3.84 11.80
N HIS A 129 -8.33 4.72 10.94
CA HIS A 129 -7.97 6.13 10.89
C HIS A 129 -9.22 7.02 11.08
N PRO A 130 -9.15 8.14 11.84
CA PRO A 130 -10.31 9.01 12.10
C PRO A 130 -10.95 9.63 10.86
N ARG A 131 -10.15 9.86 9.81
CA ARG A 131 -10.66 10.37 8.51
C ARG A 131 -11.45 9.34 7.70
N ASN A 132 -11.45 8.06 8.08
CA ASN A 132 -12.35 7.06 7.50
C ASN A 132 -13.65 7.02 8.32
N ALA A 133 -14.80 7.01 7.65
CA ALA A 133 -16.10 7.00 8.33
C ALA A 133 -16.21 5.78 9.26
N ALA A 134 -16.96 5.90 10.37
CA ALA A 134 -16.96 4.86 11.39
C ALA A 134 -17.39 3.47 10.87
N VAL A 135 -18.32 3.47 9.90
CA VAL A 135 -18.88 2.29 9.22
C VAL A 135 -18.15 1.93 7.91
N ASP A 136 -17.04 2.60 7.59
CA ASP A 136 -16.26 2.32 6.39
C ASP A 136 -15.57 0.95 6.51
N PRO A 137 -15.86 -0.02 5.60
CA PRO A 137 -15.28 -1.35 5.66
C PRO A 137 -13.75 -1.35 5.49
N THR A 138 -13.16 -0.30 4.92
CA THR A 138 -11.70 -0.17 4.82
C THR A 138 -11.02 -0.18 6.19
N ARG A 139 -11.71 0.21 7.27
CA ARG A 139 -11.16 0.18 8.64
C ARG A 139 -10.82 -1.23 9.12
N LEU A 140 -11.32 -2.28 8.46
CA LEU A 140 -10.98 -3.67 8.74
C LEU A 140 -9.69 -4.11 8.03
N VAL A 141 -9.15 -3.31 7.12
CA VAL A 141 -7.99 -3.67 6.30
C VAL A 141 -6.68 -3.43 7.05
N ARG A 142 -5.76 -4.39 6.93
CA ARG A 142 -4.38 -4.31 7.42
C ARG A 142 -3.45 -4.73 6.30
N ASP A 143 -2.51 -3.87 5.94
CA ASP A 143 -1.53 -4.19 4.91
C ASP A 143 -0.10 -4.21 5.51
N PRO A 144 0.46 -5.36 5.89
CA PRO A 144 1.90 -5.46 6.10
C PRO A 144 2.64 -5.15 4.79
N LEU A 145 3.72 -4.40 4.91
CA LEU A 145 4.50 -3.86 3.79
C LEU A 145 5.99 -3.96 4.10
N VAL A 146 6.75 -4.53 3.18
CA VAL A 146 8.21 -4.73 3.31
C VAL A 146 8.95 -4.14 2.11
N ALA A 147 10.22 -3.79 2.31
CA ALA A 147 11.10 -3.45 1.20
C ALA A 147 11.57 -4.73 0.48
N LEU A 148 11.61 -4.70 -0.86
CA LEU A 148 12.10 -5.82 -1.66
C LEU A 148 13.62 -5.80 -1.84
N ARG A 149 14.28 -4.73 -1.41
CA ARG A 149 15.74 -4.58 -1.45
C ARG A 149 16.24 -4.01 -0.11
N PRO A 150 17.43 -4.41 0.35
CA PRO A 150 17.96 -3.95 1.63
C PRO A 150 18.26 -2.45 1.58
N ASN A 151 17.81 -1.70 2.60
CA ASN A 151 17.98 -0.26 2.73
C ASN A 151 17.46 0.57 1.53
N ASP A 152 16.51 0.02 0.76
CA ASP A 152 15.95 0.70 -0.40
C ASP A 152 14.41 0.73 -0.34
N PRO A 153 13.82 1.86 0.09
CA PRO A 153 12.38 2.04 0.20
C PRO A 153 11.68 2.34 -1.14
N THR A 154 12.34 2.18 -2.28
CA THR A 154 11.77 2.55 -3.60
C THR A 154 10.90 1.45 -4.21
N LEU A 155 11.02 0.20 -3.79
CA LEU A 155 10.23 -0.93 -4.29
C LEU A 155 9.78 -1.82 -3.14
N LEU A 156 8.46 -1.88 -2.92
CA LEU A 156 7.84 -2.46 -1.73
C LEU A 156 6.81 -3.51 -2.13
N LEU A 157 6.65 -4.54 -1.29
CA LEU A 157 5.64 -5.59 -1.47
C LEU A 157 4.71 -5.63 -0.25
N GLY A 158 3.41 -5.66 -0.51
CA GLY A 158 2.39 -5.78 0.51
C GLY A 158 1.32 -6.82 0.18
N VAL A 159 0.57 -7.18 1.21
CA VAL A 159 -0.60 -8.05 1.10
C VAL A 159 -1.71 -7.47 1.96
N SER A 160 -2.94 -7.48 1.44
CA SER A 160 -4.09 -7.07 2.22
C SER A 160 -4.63 -8.22 3.07
N LEU A 161 -4.86 -7.89 4.33
CA LEU A 161 -5.51 -8.73 5.32
C LEU A 161 -6.79 -8.03 5.78
N VAL A 162 -7.77 -8.81 6.20
CA VAL A 162 -8.97 -8.29 6.87
C VAL A 162 -8.98 -8.77 8.32
N GLU A 163 -9.17 -7.84 9.24
CA GLU A 163 -9.38 -8.11 10.65
C GLU A 163 -10.88 -8.35 10.92
N VAL A 164 -11.21 -9.57 11.37
CA VAL A 164 -12.57 -9.93 11.80
C VAL A 164 -12.49 -10.56 13.18
N ALA A 165 -13.20 -9.97 14.15
CA ALA A 165 -13.19 -10.41 15.55
C ALA A 165 -11.76 -10.57 16.13
N GLY A 166 -10.88 -9.60 15.87
CA GLY A 166 -9.49 -9.59 16.33
C GLY A 166 -8.57 -10.61 15.64
N ARG A 167 -9.04 -11.29 14.59
CA ARG A 167 -8.27 -12.27 13.81
C ARG A 167 -8.00 -11.75 12.40
N HIS A 168 -6.79 -11.98 11.91
CA HIS A 168 -6.35 -11.55 10.57
C HIS A 168 -6.54 -12.67 9.54
N TRP A 169 -7.26 -12.36 8.47
CA TRP A 169 -7.54 -13.28 7.38
C TRP A 169 -6.91 -12.77 6.08
N PRO A 170 -6.13 -13.60 5.36
CA PRO A 170 -5.57 -13.20 4.09
C PRO A 170 -6.68 -13.07 3.04
N THR A 171 -6.75 -11.94 2.35
CA THR A 171 -7.70 -11.77 1.23
C THR A 171 -7.20 -12.42 -0.06
N GLY A 172 -5.89 -12.71 -0.12
CA GLY A 172 -5.22 -13.12 -1.35
C GLY A 172 -4.98 -11.97 -2.32
N SER A 173 -5.25 -10.73 -1.92
CA SER A 173 -4.93 -9.50 -2.63
C SER A 173 -3.52 -9.07 -2.27
N TRP A 174 -2.62 -9.14 -3.23
CA TRP A 174 -1.25 -8.68 -3.11
C TRP A 174 -1.11 -7.34 -3.81
N PHE A 175 -0.06 -6.60 -3.50
CA PHE A 175 0.28 -5.40 -4.26
C PHE A 175 1.75 -5.07 -4.16
N VAL A 176 2.27 -4.40 -5.18
CA VAL A 176 3.62 -3.84 -5.18
C VAL A 176 3.51 -2.34 -5.28
N LEU A 177 4.38 -1.62 -4.58
CA LEU A 177 4.52 -0.17 -4.65
C LEU A 177 5.89 0.18 -5.18
N GLN A 178 5.95 1.11 -6.13
CA GLN A 178 7.17 1.75 -6.60
C GLN A 178 7.10 3.24 -6.26
N ARG A 179 8.17 3.77 -5.67
CA ARG A 179 8.28 5.21 -5.38
C ARG A 179 8.20 5.97 -6.70
N TRP A 180 7.28 6.93 -6.76
CA TRP A 180 6.95 7.63 -7.99
C TRP A 180 7.44 9.07 -7.98
N ARG A 181 6.95 9.88 -7.04
CA ARG A 181 7.29 11.31 -6.97
C ARG A 181 7.15 11.86 -5.55
N PRO A 182 7.78 13.00 -5.23
CA PRO A 182 7.58 13.67 -3.95
C PRO A 182 6.10 13.99 -3.70
N LEU A 183 5.70 13.96 -2.44
CA LEU A 183 4.39 14.42 -2.02
C LEU A 183 4.30 15.94 -2.20
N PRO A 184 3.25 16.47 -2.86
CA PRO A 184 3.07 17.90 -3.00
C PRO A 184 2.87 18.58 -1.63
N PRO A 185 3.35 19.81 -1.42
CA PRO A 185 3.29 20.49 -0.10
C PRO A 185 1.87 20.58 0.47
N HIS A 186 0.90 20.88 -0.39
CA HIS A 186 -0.53 21.09 -0.07
C HIS A 186 -1.32 19.81 0.23
N CYS A 187 -0.68 18.64 0.14
CA CYS A 187 -1.25 17.36 0.53
C CYS A 187 -0.94 17.01 2.00
N SER A 188 -0.13 17.81 2.70
CA SER A 188 0.43 17.46 4.02
C SER A 188 -0.37 18.01 5.20
N ASP A 189 -1.48 18.73 4.97
CA ASP A 189 -2.26 19.31 6.06
C ASP A 189 -3.20 18.25 6.69
N PRO A 190 -3.04 17.95 7.99
CA PRO A 190 -3.93 17.07 8.76
C PRO A 190 -5.33 17.64 9.00
#